data_AF-A0A9Q3H7L0-F1
#
_entry.id   AF-A0A9Q3H7L0-F1
#
_cell.length_a   1.000
_cell.length_b   1.000
_cell.length_c   1.000
_cell.angle_alpha   90.00
_cell.angle_beta   90.00
_cell.angle_gamma   90.00
#
_symmetry.space_group_name_H-M   'P 1'
#
loop_
_entity.id
_entity.type
_entity.pdbx_description
1 polymer ?
#
loop_
_entity_poly.entity_id
_entity_poly.type
_entity_poly.pdbx_seq_one_letter_code
_entity_poly.pdbx_strand_id
1 'polypeptide(L)'
;MSEGARARLGQAEDEEGEETEETEVEDALAAEPNFLKMMEQITQFMGQLTQEVAPRDNSKAPVFKTPSMKAPDSFDGTQTHKLRGFIQSCQLIFHNDPANFFSDRKKVLYLTSFLTGRAGKWIEPYFSNISNEDPY
;
A
#
# COMPACT_ATOMS: atom_id res chain seq x y z
N MET A 1 -15.86 30.35 56.71
CA MET A 1 -15.33 29.99 58.04
C MET A 1 -14.13 29.10 57.74
N SER A 2 -12.90 29.63 57.61
CA SER A 2 -12.16 30.54 58.50
C SER A 2 -11.83 29.89 59.85
N GLU A 3 -10.59 30.12 60.29
CA GLU A 3 -9.92 29.64 61.52
C GLU A 3 -9.76 28.11 61.64
N GLY A 4 -8.58 27.54 61.90
CA GLY A 4 -7.27 28.16 62.19
C GLY A 4 -7.03 28.34 63.69
N ALA A 5 -6.40 27.34 64.32
CA ALA A 5 -5.94 27.39 65.70
C ALA A 5 -4.45 27.02 65.78
N ARG A 6 -3.63 27.95 66.27
CA ARG A 6 -2.18 27.79 66.46
C ARG A 6 -1.87 27.20 67.84
N ALA A 7 -0.92 26.25 67.87
CA ALA A 7 0.27 26.13 68.75
C ALA A 7 0.10 26.30 70.29
N ARG A 8 0.71 25.52 71.20
CA ARG A 8 2.15 25.25 71.51
C ARG A 8 2.17 24.15 72.63
N LEU A 9 3.27 23.54 73.11
CA LEU A 9 4.73 23.56 72.86
C LEU A 9 5.31 22.15 73.19
N GLY A 10 6.56 21.85 72.84
CA GLY A 10 7.31 20.71 73.39
C GLY A 10 8.71 20.59 72.80
N GLN A 11 9.73 21.15 73.46
CA GLN A 11 11.14 21.11 73.05
C GLN A 11 11.89 19.92 73.67
N ALA A 12 12.73 19.31 72.84
CA ALA A 12 14.04 18.67 73.07
C ALA A 12 14.49 18.28 71.65
N GLU A 13 15.38 18.97 70.93
CA GLU A 13 16.70 19.50 71.33
C GLU A 13 17.56 18.42 71.98
N ASP A 14 18.08 17.54 71.12
CA ASP A 14 19.43 16.97 71.20
C ASP A 14 19.99 16.98 69.76
N GLU A 15 20.95 17.88 69.50
CA GLU A 15 21.79 17.85 68.30
C GLU A 15 23.01 16.97 68.60
N GLU A 16 23.33 16.00 67.74
CA GLU A 16 24.71 15.63 67.36
C GLU A 16 24.67 14.54 66.28
N GLY A 17 25.57 14.60 65.29
CA GLY A 17 25.69 13.57 64.23
C GLY A 17 25.62 14.11 62.81
N GLU A 18 26.51 15.05 62.45
CA GLU A 18 26.90 15.25 61.06
C GLU A 18 27.71 14.04 60.60
N GLU A 19 27.16 13.19 59.75
CA GLU A 19 27.97 12.31 58.90
C GLU A 19 27.26 12.06 57.56
N THR A 20 28.00 12.37 56.49
CA THR A 20 27.56 12.26 55.09
C THR A 20 27.60 10.81 54.62
N GLU A 21 26.50 10.29 54.06
CA GLU A 21 26.57 9.19 53.09
C GLU A 21 25.59 9.40 51.94
N GLU A 22 26.11 9.87 50.81
CA GLU A 22 25.46 9.81 49.51
C GLU A 22 25.59 8.37 48.97
N THR A 23 24.72 7.45 49.40
CA THR A 23 24.78 6.04 48.96
C THR A 23 23.55 5.60 48.18
N GLU A 24 23.76 5.52 46.86
CA GLU A 24 23.26 4.45 45.98
C GLU A 24 21.75 4.23 45.87
N VAL A 25 21.10 5.01 45.01
CA VAL A 25 19.84 4.63 44.34
C VAL A 25 20.08 3.77 43.07
N GLU A 26 21.21 3.07 42.98
CA GLU A 26 21.67 2.38 41.75
C GLU A 26 21.67 0.83 41.81
N ASP A 27 21.15 0.18 42.85
CA ASP A 27 21.00 -1.29 42.85
C ASP A 27 19.79 -1.78 42.04
N ALA A 28 19.85 -1.55 40.73
CA ALA A 28 18.93 -2.10 39.73
C ALA A 28 19.68 -2.69 38.52
N LEU A 29 20.98 -2.97 38.66
CA LEU A 29 21.84 -3.57 37.62
C LEU A 29 22.31 -5.00 37.96
N ALA A 30 21.67 -5.66 38.92
CA ALA A 30 21.63 -7.12 38.99
C ALA A 30 20.81 -7.69 37.80
N ALA A 31 21.34 -7.50 36.59
CA ALA A 31 20.82 -8.08 35.37
C ALA A 31 20.95 -9.60 35.46
N GLU A 32 19.86 -10.25 35.87
CA GLU A 32 19.67 -11.70 35.83
C GLU A 32 20.37 -12.27 34.58
N PRO A 33 21.27 -13.26 34.71
CA PRO A 33 22.05 -13.75 33.56
C PRO A 33 21.16 -14.31 32.44
N ASN A 34 19.92 -14.67 32.79
CA ASN A 34 18.86 -15.07 31.88
C ASN A 34 18.29 -13.91 31.05
N PHE A 35 18.24 -12.68 31.57
CA PHE A 35 17.69 -11.52 30.87
C PHE A 35 18.57 -11.10 29.69
N LEU A 36 19.88 -10.96 29.91
CA LEU A 36 20.85 -10.65 28.84
C LEU A 36 20.83 -11.74 27.75
N LYS A 37 20.76 -13.01 28.16
CA LYS A 37 20.67 -14.15 27.25
C LYS A 37 19.36 -14.19 26.45
N MET A 38 18.24 -13.79 27.06
CA MET A 38 16.96 -13.65 26.37
C MET A 38 16.98 -12.49 25.36
N MET A 39 17.58 -11.35 25.72
CA MET A 39 17.74 -10.21 24.80
C MET A 39 18.66 -10.56 23.61
N GLU A 40 19.74 -11.32 23.84
CA GLU A 40 20.57 -11.86 22.77
C GLU A 40 19.76 -12.79 21.85
N GLN A 41 19.00 -13.73 22.41
CA GLN A 41 18.18 -14.67 21.64
C GLN A 41 17.09 -13.96 20.82
N ILE A 42 16.43 -12.93 21.38
CA ILE A 42 15.48 -12.09 20.66
C ILE A 42 16.17 -11.35 19.51
N THR A 43 17.37 -10.80 19.75
CA THR A 43 18.15 -10.09 18.72
C THR A 43 18.55 -11.02 17.57
N GLN A 44 19.02 -12.24 17.88
CA GLN A 44 19.36 -13.24 16.86
C GLN A 44 18.13 -13.72 16.08
N PHE A 45 16.96 -13.86 16.72
CA PHE A 45 15.72 -14.26 16.07
C PHE A 45 15.18 -13.15 15.14
N MET A 46 15.23 -11.89 15.57
CA MET A 46 14.90 -10.73 14.74
C MET A 46 15.82 -10.60 13.53
N GLY A 47 17.12 -10.92 13.68
CA GLY A 47 18.07 -10.96 12.56
C GLY A 47 17.69 -12.00 11.50
N GLN A 48 17.24 -13.19 11.91
CA GLN A 48 16.77 -14.25 11.00
C GLN A 48 15.49 -13.84 10.26
N LEU A 49 14.49 -13.30 10.96
CA LEU A 49 13.26 -12.80 10.34
C LEU A 49 13.52 -11.67 9.33
N THR A 50 14.48 -10.79 9.62
CA THR A 50 14.83 -9.67 8.72
C THR A 50 15.52 -10.15 7.43
N GLN A 51 16.25 -11.28 7.48
CA GLN A 51 16.97 -11.80 6.32
C GLN A 51 16.05 -12.34 5.22
N GLU A 52 14.79 -12.71 5.53
CA GLU A 52 13.80 -13.09 4.50
C GLU A 52 13.16 -11.89 3.79
N VAL A 53 13.31 -10.68 4.33
CA VAL A 53 12.83 -9.40 3.74
C VAL A 53 13.95 -8.66 2.98
N ALA A 54 15.16 -9.21 2.95
CA ALA A 54 16.16 -8.78 1.97
C ALA A 54 15.53 -8.89 0.56
N PRO A 55 15.64 -7.85 -0.31
CA PRO A 55 15.08 -7.92 -1.65
C PRO A 55 15.77 -9.07 -2.39
N ARG A 56 15.11 -10.22 -2.46
CA ARG A 56 15.55 -11.35 -3.28
C ARG A 56 15.78 -10.79 -4.67
N ASP A 57 16.98 -10.97 -5.20
CA ASP A 57 17.33 -10.51 -6.54
C ASP A 57 16.51 -11.29 -7.58
N ASN A 58 15.30 -10.81 -7.79
CA ASN A 58 14.31 -11.39 -8.69
C ASN A 58 14.59 -10.98 -10.14
N SER A 59 15.76 -10.39 -10.44
CA SER A 59 16.19 -10.04 -11.80
C SER A 59 16.25 -11.23 -12.76
N LYS A 60 16.24 -12.46 -12.23
CA LYS A 60 16.17 -13.71 -13.00
C LYS A 60 14.81 -14.42 -12.94
N ALA A 61 13.82 -13.89 -12.24
CA ALA A 61 12.45 -14.30 -12.52
C ALA A 61 12.13 -13.86 -13.95
N PRO A 62 11.71 -14.77 -14.84
CA PRO A 62 11.32 -14.36 -16.18
C PRO A 62 10.14 -13.41 -16.06
N VAL A 63 10.37 -12.12 -16.33
CA VAL A 63 9.32 -11.12 -16.45
C VAL A 63 8.31 -11.69 -17.44
N PHE A 64 7.09 -11.96 -16.96
CA PHE A 64 6.04 -12.51 -17.80
C PHE A 64 5.65 -11.46 -18.84
N LYS A 65 6.33 -11.51 -19.99
CA LYS A 65 5.98 -10.73 -21.16
C LYS A 65 4.70 -11.32 -21.70
N THR A 66 3.59 -10.61 -21.54
CA THR A 66 2.35 -11.02 -22.17
C THR A 66 2.56 -11.14 -23.68
N PRO A 67 2.08 -12.21 -24.31
CA PRO A 67 2.19 -12.37 -25.75
C PRO A 67 1.40 -11.26 -26.46
N SER A 68 1.84 -10.90 -27.67
CA SER A 68 1.12 -9.92 -28.49
C SER A 68 -0.30 -10.41 -28.74
N MET A 69 -1.28 -9.60 -28.32
CA MET A 69 -2.69 -9.92 -28.43
C MET A 69 -3.16 -9.91 -29.88
N LYS A 70 -3.90 -10.95 -30.31
CA LYS A 70 -4.61 -10.92 -31.60
C LYS A 70 -5.63 -9.76 -31.57
N ALA A 71 -5.68 -8.97 -32.65
CA ALA A 71 -6.71 -7.96 -32.85
C ALA A 71 -8.13 -8.58 -32.86
N PRO A 72 -9.17 -7.81 -32.46
CA PRO A 72 -10.57 -8.24 -32.53
C PRO A 72 -11.00 -8.55 -33.96
N ASP A 73 -11.95 -9.47 -34.11
CA ASP A 73 -12.67 -9.62 -35.37
C ASP A 73 -13.71 -8.47 -35.49
N SER A 74 -13.88 -7.90 -36.69
CA SER A 74 -14.79 -6.77 -36.92
C SER A 74 -16.27 -7.15 -36.67
N PHE A 75 -17.04 -6.21 -36.12
CA PHE A 75 -18.46 -6.41 -35.81
C PHE A 75 -19.37 -5.53 -36.67
N ASP A 76 -20.21 -6.16 -37.50
CA ASP A 76 -21.05 -5.50 -38.50
C ASP A 76 -22.47 -5.15 -37.99
N GLY A 77 -22.86 -5.66 -36.82
CA GLY A 77 -24.21 -5.52 -36.27
C GLY A 77 -25.26 -6.50 -36.82
N THR A 78 -24.89 -7.53 -37.59
CA THR A 78 -25.85 -8.53 -38.09
C THR A 78 -26.00 -9.73 -37.15
N GLN A 79 -24.90 -10.20 -36.56
CA GLN A 79 -24.86 -11.42 -35.74
C GLN A 79 -24.72 -11.08 -34.25
N THR A 80 -25.84 -10.74 -33.60
CA THR A 80 -25.87 -10.27 -32.19
C THR A 80 -25.16 -11.19 -31.20
N HIS A 81 -25.19 -12.51 -31.42
CA HIS A 81 -24.48 -13.49 -30.57
C HIS A 81 -22.95 -13.30 -30.56
N LYS A 82 -22.36 -12.70 -31.61
CA LYS A 82 -20.92 -12.39 -31.69
C LYS A 82 -20.51 -11.15 -30.91
N LEU A 83 -21.45 -10.26 -30.58
CA LEU A 83 -21.16 -9.01 -29.87
C LEU A 83 -20.40 -9.27 -28.56
N ARG A 84 -20.79 -10.29 -27.79
CA ARG A 84 -20.11 -10.64 -26.53
C ARG A 84 -18.65 -11.01 -26.75
N GLY A 85 -18.36 -11.85 -27.74
CA GLY A 85 -16.98 -12.27 -28.06
C GLY A 85 -16.12 -11.10 -28.54
N PHE A 86 -16.69 -10.23 -29.38
CA PHE A 86 -16.06 -8.97 -29.80
C PHE A 86 -15.67 -8.10 -28.60
N ILE A 87 -16.63 -7.75 -27.73
CA ILE A 87 -16.37 -6.94 -26.53
C ILE A 87 -15.32 -7.60 -25.61
N GLN A 88 -15.38 -8.93 -25.41
CA GLN A 88 -14.40 -9.66 -24.60
C GLN A 88 -12.98 -9.59 -25.19
N SER A 89 -12.83 -9.66 -26.52
CA SER A 89 -11.52 -9.51 -27.17
C SER A 89 -10.94 -8.10 -27.02
N CYS A 90 -11.77 -7.05 -27.16
CA CYS A 90 -11.37 -5.67 -26.89
C CYS A 90 -10.94 -5.49 -25.43
N GLN A 91 -11.74 -6.00 -24.47
CA GLN A 91 -11.41 -5.95 -23.05
C GLN A 91 -10.06 -6.60 -22.75
N LEU A 92 -9.77 -7.78 -23.30
CA LEU A 92 -8.51 -8.47 -23.05
C LEU A 92 -7.30 -7.66 -23.55
N ILE A 93 -7.43 -6.94 -24.68
CA ILE A 93 -6.41 -6.02 -25.18
C ILE A 93 -6.22 -4.82 -24.25
N PHE A 94 -7.30 -4.23 -23.73
CA PHE A 94 -7.23 -3.09 -22.82
C PHE A 94 -6.55 -3.44 -21.48
N HIS A 95 -6.77 -4.65 -20.96
CA HIS A 95 -6.10 -5.14 -19.75
C HIS A 95 -4.64 -5.53 -20.01
N ASN A 96 -4.31 -5.93 -21.24
CA ASN A 96 -2.95 -6.29 -21.63
C ASN A 96 -2.03 -5.05 -21.79
N ASP A 97 -2.60 -3.92 -22.20
CA ASP A 97 -1.88 -2.67 -22.46
C ASP A 97 -2.57 -1.46 -21.79
N PRO A 98 -2.55 -1.38 -20.44
CA PRO A 98 -3.18 -0.28 -19.72
C PRO A 98 -2.49 1.07 -19.99
N ALA A 99 -1.24 1.07 -20.45
CA ALA A 99 -0.49 2.27 -20.80
C ALA A 99 -0.99 2.92 -22.09
N ASN A 100 -1.38 2.14 -23.10
CA ASN A 100 -2.05 2.69 -24.28
C ASN A 100 -3.56 2.91 -24.07
N PHE A 101 -4.22 2.11 -23.23
CA PHE A 101 -5.67 2.16 -23.00
C PHE A 101 -6.10 2.78 -21.65
N PHE A 102 -5.36 3.79 -21.16
CA PHE A 102 -5.65 4.40 -19.85
C PHE A 102 -7.01 5.11 -19.78
N SER A 103 -7.47 5.76 -20.85
CA SER A 103 -8.75 6.50 -20.87
C SER A 103 -9.83 5.73 -21.60
N ASP A 104 -11.07 5.88 -21.14
CA ASP A 104 -12.23 5.27 -21.80
C ASP A 104 -12.44 5.82 -23.22
N ARG A 105 -12.03 7.07 -23.48
CA ARG A 105 -11.96 7.65 -24.84
C ARG A 105 -11.14 6.78 -25.78
N LYS A 106 -9.92 6.37 -25.39
CA LYS A 106 -9.06 5.50 -26.22
C LYS A 106 -9.65 4.10 -26.41
N LYS A 107 -10.24 3.54 -25.36
CA LYS A 107 -10.95 2.24 -25.43
C LYS A 107 -12.12 2.31 -26.40
N VAL A 108 -12.97 3.34 -26.31
CA VAL A 108 -14.10 3.57 -27.22
C VAL A 108 -13.61 3.76 -28.65
N LEU A 109 -12.63 4.66 -28.89
CA LEU A 109 -12.10 4.91 -30.23
C LEU A 109 -11.58 3.62 -30.89
N TYR A 110 -10.81 2.83 -30.15
CA TYR A 110 -10.35 1.51 -30.61
C TYR A 110 -11.51 0.57 -30.90
N LEU A 111 -12.49 0.47 -30.01
CA LEU A 111 -13.66 -0.39 -30.20
C LEU A 111 -14.47 0.03 -31.44
N THR A 112 -14.60 1.33 -31.70
CA THR A 112 -15.29 1.86 -32.88
C THR A 112 -14.57 1.59 -34.20
N SER A 113 -13.23 1.48 -34.24
CA SER A 113 -12.52 1.19 -35.49
C SER A 113 -12.72 -0.23 -36.02
N PHE A 114 -13.24 -1.14 -35.20
CA PHE A 114 -13.66 -2.49 -35.60
C PHE A 114 -15.17 -2.61 -35.86
N LEU A 115 -15.95 -1.53 -35.70
CA LEU A 115 -17.37 -1.52 -36.07
C LEU A 115 -17.52 -1.28 -37.58
N THR A 116 -18.31 -2.13 -38.23
CA THR A 116 -18.57 -2.05 -39.68
C THR A 116 -20.06 -2.15 -39.97
N GLY A 117 -20.46 -2.11 -41.25
CA GLY A 117 -21.83 -2.40 -41.67
C GLY A 117 -22.89 -1.53 -40.98
N ARG A 118 -23.83 -2.17 -40.28
CA ARG A 118 -24.91 -1.49 -39.53
C ARG A 118 -24.40 -0.88 -38.22
N ALA A 119 -23.47 -1.54 -37.53
CA ALA A 119 -22.91 -1.04 -36.29
C ALA A 119 -22.06 0.24 -36.51
N GLY A 120 -21.27 0.28 -37.57
CA GLY A 120 -20.50 1.48 -37.97
C GLY A 120 -21.41 2.68 -38.29
N LYS A 121 -22.46 2.47 -39.09
CA LYS A 121 -23.45 3.52 -39.39
C LYS A 121 -24.22 4.03 -38.17
N TRP A 122 -24.38 3.19 -37.14
CA TRP A 122 -25.04 3.60 -35.91
C TRP A 122 -24.17 4.51 -35.03
N ILE A 123 -22.84 4.32 -35.02
CA ILE A 123 -21.93 5.15 -34.22
C ILE A 123 -21.52 6.46 -34.91
N GLU A 124 -21.60 6.52 -36.23
CA GLU A 124 -21.26 7.68 -37.08
C GLU A 124 -21.69 9.06 -36.53
N PRO A 125 -22.96 9.31 -36.14
CA PRO A 125 -23.39 10.61 -35.61
C PRO A 125 -22.80 10.98 -34.23
N TYR A 126 -22.23 10.02 -33.50
CA TYR A 126 -21.61 10.25 -32.18
C TYR A 126 -20.10 10.52 -32.28
N PHE A 127 -19.48 10.30 -33.44
CA PHE A 127 -18.03 10.38 -33.62
C PHE A 127 -17.47 11.80 -33.39
N SER A 128 -18.26 12.83 -33.73
CA SER A 128 -17.95 14.24 -33.42
C SER A 128 -17.81 14.53 -31.92
N ASN A 129 -18.52 13.78 -31.07
CA ASN A 129 -18.44 13.94 -29.61
C ASN A 129 -17.21 13.20 -29.04
N ILE A 130 -16.91 12.01 -29.58
CA ILE A 130 -15.69 11.24 -29.23
C ILE A 130 -14.41 12.03 -29.59
N SER A 131 -14.50 12.91 -30.59
CA SER A 131 -13.36 13.65 -31.12
C SER A 131 -13.01 14.94 -30.35
N ASN A 132 -13.94 15.49 -29.56
CA ASN A 132 -13.87 16.90 -29.10
C ASN A 132 -13.45 17.12 -27.64
N GLU A 133 -13.23 16.09 -26.82
CA GLU A 133 -12.77 16.26 -25.43
C GLU A 133 -11.50 15.44 -25.13
N ASP A 134 -10.43 16.14 -24.77
CA ASP A 134 -9.34 15.69 -23.90
C ASP A 134 -8.87 16.91 -23.08
N PRO A 135 -9.46 17.17 -21.89
CA PRO A 135 -9.00 18.21 -20.98
C PRO A 135 -7.82 17.70 -20.14
N TYR A 136 -6.62 17.74 -20.75
CA TYR A 136 -5.28 17.44 -20.19
C TYR A 136 -4.97 15.96 -19.88
#